data_AF-A0AAU8JIX4-F1
#
_entry.id   AF-A0AAU8JIX4-F1
#
_cell.length_a   1.000
_cell.length_b   1.000
_cell.length_c   1.000
_cell.angle_alpha   90.00
_cell.angle_beta   90.00
_cell.angle_gamma   90.00
#
_symmetry.space_group_name_H-M   'P 1'
#
loop_
_entity.id
_entity.type
_entity.pdbx_description
1 polymer ?
#
loop_
_entity_poly.entity_id
_entity_poly.type
_entity_poly.pdbx_seq_one_letter_code
_entity_poly.pdbx_strand_id
1 'polypeptide(L)'
;MAFSLGKRLKATRESLGLTQEQVIEQLEIRYGVTLSQQAISCIENGKRKVDAERELPAFAAVYGQPIDYFYDSWQLQQCDRIPQLPIPKAKSVVTVDYDALTQRDKLQLAADLIHQVLQET
;
A
#
# COMPACT_ATOMS: atom_id res chain seq x y z
N MET A 1 3.93 -26.01 -3.99
CA MET A 1 5.19 -25.36 -4.44
C MET A 1 5.08 -23.88 -4.15
N ALA A 2 6.02 -23.28 -3.43
CA ALA A 2 6.06 -21.83 -3.27
C ALA A 2 6.35 -21.19 -4.63
N PHE A 3 5.37 -20.52 -5.22
CA PHE A 3 5.61 -19.72 -6.42
C PHE A 3 6.50 -18.54 -6.01
N SER A 4 7.58 -18.31 -6.76
CA SER A 4 8.38 -17.09 -6.59
C SER A 4 7.68 -15.92 -7.28
N LEU A 5 8.01 -14.69 -6.86
CA LEU A 5 7.52 -13.46 -7.50
C LEU A 5 7.77 -13.50 -9.02
N GLY A 6 8.99 -13.85 -9.44
CA GLY A 6 9.36 -13.99 -10.84
C GLY A 6 8.47 -14.96 -11.62
N LYS A 7 8.15 -16.12 -11.04
CA LYS A 7 7.25 -17.10 -11.69
C LYS A 7 5.83 -16.58 -11.83
N ARG A 8 5.35 -15.76 -10.88
CA ARG A 8 4.03 -15.10 -10.99
C ARG A 8 4.01 -14.04 -12.07
N LEU A 9 5.05 -13.22 -12.16
CA LEU A 9 5.22 -12.25 -13.25
C LEU A 9 5.23 -12.94 -14.61
N LYS A 10 5.97 -14.05 -14.73
CA LYS A 10 6.00 -14.88 -15.94
C LYS A 10 4.62 -15.41 -16.31
N ALA A 11 3.93 -16.04 -15.36
CA ALA A 11 2.60 -16.62 -15.59
C ALA A 11 1.59 -15.53 -16.00
N THR A 12 1.68 -14.35 -15.40
CA THR A 12 0.82 -13.20 -15.73
C THR A 12 1.08 -12.74 -17.16
N ARG A 13 2.36 -12.53 -17.53
CA ARG A 13 2.75 -12.18 -18.90
C ARG A 13 2.22 -13.20 -19.92
N GLU A 14 2.38 -14.49 -19.63
CA GLU A 14 1.93 -15.59 -20.51
C GLU A 14 0.40 -15.63 -20.63
N SER A 15 -0.34 -15.40 -19.54
CA SER A 15 -1.81 -15.32 -19.58
C SER A 15 -2.34 -14.14 -20.39
N LEU A 16 -1.55 -13.07 -20.50
CA LEU A 16 -1.85 -11.89 -21.32
C LEU A 16 -1.39 -12.06 -22.78
N GLY A 17 -0.73 -13.18 -23.12
CA GLY A 17 -0.21 -13.43 -24.47
C GLY A 17 0.95 -12.52 -24.87
N LEU A 18 1.64 -11.90 -23.91
CA LEU A 18 2.71 -10.94 -24.16
C LEU A 18 4.08 -11.64 -24.30
N THR A 19 4.91 -11.18 -25.23
CA THR A 19 6.33 -11.57 -25.29
C THR A 19 7.17 -10.77 -24.30
N GLN A 20 8.39 -11.21 -24.01
CA GLN A 20 9.29 -10.46 -23.13
C GLN A 20 9.68 -9.12 -23.77
N GLU A 21 9.89 -9.08 -25.07
CA GLU A 21 10.22 -7.88 -25.84
C GLU A 21 9.11 -6.83 -25.76
N GLN A 22 7.85 -7.25 -25.91
CA GLN A 22 6.70 -6.34 -25.78
C GLN A 22 6.61 -5.72 -24.38
N VAL A 23 6.94 -6.49 -23.34
CA VAL A 23 6.97 -5.97 -21.97
C VAL A 23 8.11 -4.98 -21.80
N ILE A 24 9.30 -5.27 -22.32
CA ILE A 24 10.46 -4.35 -22.28
C ILE A 24 10.11 -3.01 -22.92
N GLU A 25 9.55 -3.06 -24.14
CA GLU A 25 9.15 -1.87 -24.87
C GLU A 25 8.14 -1.03 -24.07
N GLN A 26 7.14 -1.66 -23.48
CA GLN A 26 6.15 -0.94 -22.65
C GLN A 26 6.74 -0.35 -21.37
N LEU A 27 7.64 -1.08 -20.71
CA LEU A 27 8.33 -0.62 -19.50
C LEU A 27 9.21 0.60 -19.78
N GLU A 28 9.92 0.59 -20.90
CA GLU A 28 10.79 1.68 -21.32
C GLU A 28 9.97 2.91 -21.72
N ILE A 29 8.98 2.75 -22.61
CA ILE A 29 8.18 3.86 -23.15
C ILE A 29 7.33 4.53 -22.08
N ARG A 30 6.69 3.76 -21.19
CA ARG A 30 5.68 4.30 -20.26
C ARG A 30 6.23 4.66 -18.89
N TYR A 31 7.27 3.96 -18.43
CA TYR A 31 7.75 4.06 -17.05
C TYR A 31 9.25 4.35 -16.94
N GLY A 32 9.98 4.47 -18.06
CA GLY A 32 11.42 4.73 -18.06
C GLY A 32 12.22 3.62 -17.38
N VAL A 33 11.72 2.39 -17.42
CA VAL A 33 12.38 1.20 -16.87
C VAL A 33 13.03 0.43 -18.02
N THR A 34 14.35 0.57 -18.14
CA THR A 34 15.13 -0.12 -19.17
C THR A 34 15.61 -1.46 -18.65
N LEU A 35 15.15 -2.56 -19.26
CA LEU A 35 15.56 -3.93 -18.94
C LEU A 35 15.96 -4.67 -20.22
N SER A 36 16.99 -5.50 -20.13
CA SER A 36 17.32 -6.42 -21.22
C SER A 36 16.42 -7.67 -21.16
N GLN A 37 16.28 -8.36 -22.29
CA GLN A 37 15.58 -9.66 -22.34
C GLN A 37 16.19 -10.68 -21.37
N GLN A 38 17.52 -10.68 -21.23
CA GLN A 38 18.21 -11.51 -20.26
C GLN A 38 17.83 -11.14 -18.82
N ALA A 39 17.67 -9.85 -18.51
CA ALA A 39 17.24 -9.40 -17.19
C ALA A 39 15.82 -9.88 -16.86
N ILE A 40 14.87 -9.74 -17.80
CA ILE A 40 13.50 -10.28 -17.63
C ILE A 40 13.54 -11.79 -17.44
N SER A 41 14.28 -12.53 -18.27
CA SER A 41 14.41 -13.98 -18.12
C SER A 41 14.99 -14.36 -16.76
N CYS A 42 16.01 -13.65 -16.28
CA CYS A 42 16.58 -13.86 -14.95
C CYS A 42 15.57 -13.57 -13.83
N ILE A 43 14.76 -12.52 -13.96
CA ILE A 43 13.67 -12.19 -13.02
C ILE A 43 12.65 -13.32 -13.01
N GLU A 44 12.12 -13.71 -14.17
CA GLU A 44 11.07 -14.71 -14.33
C GLU A 44 11.46 -16.08 -13.78
N ASN A 45 12.74 -16.42 -13.91
CA ASN A 45 13.32 -17.66 -13.36
C ASN A 45 13.77 -17.52 -11.89
N GLY A 46 13.60 -16.35 -11.27
CA GLY A 46 13.96 -16.08 -9.88
C GLY A 46 15.47 -15.99 -9.60
N LYS A 47 16.29 -15.91 -10.66
CA LYS A 47 17.75 -15.71 -10.57
C LYS A 47 18.11 -14.27 -10.18
N ARG A 48 17.26 -13.31 -10.54
CA ARG A 48 17.37 -11.89 -10.18
C ARG A 48 16.13 -11.47 -9.40
N LYS A 49 16.31 -10.62 -8.39
CA LYS A 49 15.20 -9.98 -7.69
C LYS A 49 14.67 -8.79 -8.48
N VAL A 50 13.39 -8.49 -8.32
CA VAL A 50 12.75 -7.31 -8.91
C VAL A 50 12.99 -6.15 -7.96
N ASP A 51 13.35 -5.00 -8.52
CA ASP A 51 13.40 -3.76 -7.76
C ASP A 51 12.00 -3.35 -7.29
N ALA A 52 11.83 -3.16 -5.98
CA ALA A 52 10.51 -2.94 -5.39
C ALA A 52 9.95 -1.55 -5.68
N GLU A 53 10.79 -0.55 -5.91
CA GLU A 53 10.38 0.85 -6.04
C GLU A 53 10.08 1.23 -7.49
N ARG A 54 10.87 0.72 -8.44
CA ARG A 54 10.81 1.11 -9.85
C ARG A 54 10.26 0.00 -10.74
N GLU A 55 10.78 -1.22 -10.63
CA GLU A 55 10.44 -2.29 -11.56
C GLU A 55 9.07 -2.90 -11.25
N LEU A 56 8.83 -3.23 -9.98
CA LEU A 56 7.61 -3.92 -9.57
C LEU A 56 6.32 -3.11 -9.85
N PRO A 57 6.23 -1.81 -9.50
CA PRO A 57 5.06 -1.01 -9.82
C PRO A 57 4.86 -0.87 -11.34
N ALA A 58 5.95 -0.78 -12.10
CA ALA A 58 5.90 -0.70 -13.57
C ALA A 58 5.39 -2.02 -14.18
N PHE A 59 5.86 -3.18 -13.71
CA PHE A 59 5.31 -4.48 -14.13
C PHE A 59 3.82 -4.60 -13.82
N ALA A 60 3.41 -4.20 -12.61
CA ALA A 60 2.01 -4.23 -12.20
C ALA A 60 1.14 -3.38 -13.13
N ALA A 61 1.60 -2.17 -13.45
CA ALA A 61 0.90 -1.26 -14.35
C ALA A 61 0.85 -1.76 -15.81
N VAL A 62 1.94 -2.34 -16.34
CA VAL A 62 1.97 -2.95 -17.68
C VAL A 62 1.03 -4.16 -17.76
N TYR A 63 0.96 -4.97 -16.71
CA TYR A 63 0.08 -6.14 -16.65
C TYR A 63 -1.37 -5.84 -16.26
N GLY A 64 -1.67 -4.58 -15.91
CA GLY A 64 -3.00 -4.17 -15.44
C GLY A 64 -3.42 -4.90 -14.15
N GLN A 65 -2.46 -5.29 -13.32
CA GLN A 65 -2.71 -5.97 -12.04
C GLN A 65 -2.33 -5.05 -10.88
N PRO A 66 -3.03 -5.12 -9.74
CA PRO A 66 -2.58 -4.45 -8.53
C PRO A 66 -1.30 -5.14 -7.99
N ILE A 67 -0.46 -4.42 -7.25
CA ILE A 67 0.86 -4.94 -6.82
C ILE A 67 0.71 -6.17 -5.89
N ASP A 68 -0.30 -6.15 -5.03
CA ASP A 68 -0.66 -7.21 -4.09
C ASP A 68 -0.98 -8.56 -4.75
N TYR A 69 -1.51 -8.56 -5.97
CA TYR A 69 -1.73 -9.77 -6.78
C TYR A 69 -0.47 -10.64 -6.90
N PHE A 70 0.70 -10.02 -7.01
CA PHE A 70 1.98 -10.75 -7.09
C PHE A 70 2.47 -11.27 -5.73
N TYR A 71 1.72 -11.06 -4.67
CA TYR A 71 2.00 -11.50 -3.31
C TYR A 71 0.87 -12.33 -2.70
N ASP A 72 -0.26 -12.58 -3.38
CA ASP A 72 -1.42 -13.29 -2.80
C ASP A 72 -1.08 -14.67 -2.20
N SER A 73 -0.16 -15.42 -2.80
CA SER A 73 0.28 -16.71 -2.24
C SER A 73 1.29 -16.58 -1.10
N TRP A 74 1.82 -15.38 -0.88
CA TRP A 74 2.47 -15.03 0.37
C TRP A 74 1.32 -14.71 1.30
N GLN A 75 0.93 -15.71 2.08
CA GLN A 75 0.38 -15.43 3.41
C GLN A 75 1.50 -14.68 4.14
N LEU A 76 1.60 -13.37 3.88
CA LEU A 76 2.17 -12.44 4.82
C LEU A 76 1.39 -12.77 6.06
N GLN A 77 2.04 -13.42 7.03
CA GLN A 77 1.43 -13.58 8.33
C GLN A 77 0.93 -12.19 8.65
N GLN A 78 -0.39 -12.03 8.74
CA GLN A 78 -0.93 -10.83 9.32
C GLN A 78 -0.11 -10.67 10.59
N CYS A 79 0.37 -9.47 10.85
CA CYS A 79 0.91 -9.17 12.17
C CYS A 79 -0.27 -9.28 13.15
N ASP A 80 -0.75 -10.49 13.39
CA ASP A 80 -1.62 -10.94 14.46
C ASP A 80 -0.75 -10.90 15.72
N ARG A 81 -0.32 -9.68 16.06
CA ARG A 81 0.32 -9.22 17.31
C ARG A 81 1.00 -7.87 17.11
N ILE A 82 0.24 -6.88 16.65
CA ILE A 82 0.02 -5.79 17.60
C ILE A 82 -1.25 -6.24 18.31
N PRO A 83 -1.22 -6.65 19.60
CA PRO A 83 -2.45 -6.54 20.39
C PRO A 83 -2.92 -5.14 20.07
N GLN A 84 -4.13 -4.96 19.55
CA GLN A 84 -4.67 -3.61 19.33
C GLN A 84 -4.28 -2.82 20.58
N LEU A 85 -3.21 -2.01 20.49
CA LEU A 85 -2.92 -1.01 21.48
C LEU A 85 -4.24 -0.30 21.47
N PRO A 86 -5.00 -0.31 22.59
CA PRO A 86 -6.34 0.20 22.58
C PRO A 86 -6.21 1.52 21.85
N ILE A 87 -6.81 1.60 20.64
CA ILE A 87 -6.95 2.87 19.94
C ILE A 87 -7.43 3.73 21.09
N PRO A 88 -6.65 4.70 21.58
CA PRO A 88 -7.01 5.38 22.81
C PRO A 88 -8.40 5.86 22.51
N LYS A 89 -9.41 5.22 23.13
CA LYS A 89 -10.81 5.34 22.71
C LYS A 89 -10.97 6.83 22.60
N ALA A 90 -11.11 7.33 21.36
CA ALA A 90 -10.89 8.73 21.06
C ALA A 90 -11.56 9.48 22.19
N LYS A 91 -10.72 10.12 23.04
CA LYS A 91 -11.03 10.47 24.45
C LYS A 91 -12.52 10.70 24.52
N SER A 92 -13.26 9.75 25.14
CA SER A 92 -14.72 9.77 25.30
C SER A 92 -15.31 10.97 24.56
N VAL A 93 -15.67 10.82 23.27
CA VAL A 93 -16.43 11.88 22.59
C VAL A 93 -17.74 11.94 23.36
N VAL A 94 -17.73 12.75 24.42
CA VAL A 94 -18.93 13.26 25.05
C VAL A 94 -19.50 14.11 23.93
N THR A 95 -20.45 13.55 23.20
CA THR A 95 -21.31 14.30 22.30
C THR A 95 -22.10 15.23 23.21
N VAL A 96 -21.52 16.39 23.50
CA VAL A 96 -22.22 17.45 24.21
C VAL A 96 -23.24 17.99 23.21
N ASP A 97 -24.51 17.77 23.50
CA ASP A 97 -25.59 18.37 22.73
C ASP A 97 -25.53 19.89 22.90
N TYR A 98 -24.99 20.58 21.89
CA TYR A 98 -24.78 22.02 21.91
C TYR A 98 -26.09 22.81 22.00
N ASP A 99 -27.21 22.25 21.57
CA ASP A 99 -28.49 22.95 21.57
C ASP A 99 -29.19 22.88 22.93
N ALA A 100 -28.85 21.88 23.75
CA ALA A 100 -29.35 21.72 25.11
C ALA A 100 -28.58 22.54 26.17
N LEU A 101 -27.41 23.10 25.84
CA LEU A 101 -26.58 23.85 26.79
C LEU A 101 -27.08 25.28 27.04
N THR A 102 -27.00 25.74 28.30
CA THR A 102 -27.21 27.16 28.60
C THR A 102 -26.03 27.99 28.09
N GLN A 103 -26.22 29.31 27.93
CA GLN A 103 -25.13 30.19 27.49
C GLN A 103 -23.91 30.15 28.42
N ARG A 104 -24.13 29.96 29.72
CA ARG A 104 -23.05 29.84 30.71
C ARG A 104 -22.22 28.58 30.46
N ASP A 105 -22.87 27.45 30.19
CA ASP A 105 -22.19 26.18 29.96
C ASP A 105 -21.40 26.20 28.66
N LYS A 106 -21.94 26.86 27.62
CA LYS A 106 -21.22 27.08 26.35
C LYS A 106 -19.94 27.89 26.56
N LEU A 107 -20.01 28.94 27.38
CA LEU A 107 -18.85 29.78 27.67
C LEU A 107 -17.77 29.00 28.44
N GLN A 108 -18.18 28.19 29.41
CA GLN A 108 -17.27 27.36 30.19
C GLN A 108 -16.55 26.33 29.29
N LEU A 109 -17.30 25.64 28.44
CA LEU A 109 -16.75 24.66 27.51
C LEU A 109 -15.75 25.28 26.53
N ALA A 110 -16.01 26.50 26.04
CA ALA A 110 -15.07 27.22 25.19
C ALA A 110 -13.77 27.58 25.92
N ALA A 111 -13.84 28.03 27.18
CA ALA A 111 -12.67 28.35 27.99
C ALA A 111 -11.78 27.11 28.22
N ASP A 112 -12.40 25.97 28.55
CA ASP A 112 -11.70 24.71 28.81
C ASP A 112 -10.98 24.20 27.53
N LEU A 113 -11.63 24.31 26.37
CA LEU A 113 -11.03 23.92 25.09
C LEU A 113 -9.83 24.80 24.71
N ILE A 114 -9.93 26.13 24.88
CA ILE A 114 -8.84 27.06 24.59
C ILE A 114 -7.63 26.74 25.49
N HIS A 115 -7.87 26.48 26.78
CA HIS A 115 -6.81 26.13 27.71
C HIS A 115 -6.11 24.82 27.31
N GLN A 116 -6.87 23.81 26.87
CA GLN A 116 -6.28 22.55 26.42
C GLN A 116 -5.38 22.74 25.18
N VAL A 117 -5.80 23.54 24.20
CA VAL A 117 -5.00 23.82 22.99
C VAL A 117 -3.70 24.54 23.33
N LEU A 118 -3.72 25.49 24.27
CA LEU A 118 -2.53 26.23 24.69
C LEU A 118 -1.52 25.39 25.48
N GLN A 119 -1.93 24.26 26.08
CA GLN A 119 -1.02 23.35 26.77
C GLN A 119 -0.41 22.27 25.87
N GLU A 120 -0.97 22.05 24.68
CA GLU A 120 -0.48 21.07 23.70
C GLU A 120 0.57 21.67 22.72
N THR A 121 0.92 22.96 22.86
CA THR A 121 2.01 23.67 22.15
C THR A 121 3.20 23.97 23.05
#